data_AF-A0A7W6STJ6-F1
#
_entry.id   AF-A0A7W6STJ6-F1
#
_cell.length_a   1.000
_cell.length_b   1.000
_cell.length_c   1.000
_cell.angle_alpha   90.00
_cell.angle_beta   90.00
_cell.angle_gamma   90.00
#
_symmetry.space_group_name_H-M   'P 1'
#
loop_
_entity.id
_entity.type
_entity.pdbx_description
1 polymer ?
#
loop_
_entity_poly.entity_id
_entity_poly.type
_entity_poly.pdbx_seq_one_letter_code
_entity_poly.pdbx_strand_id
1 'polypeptide(L)' 'MDVVDDQLSTGHKLCVLTMIDTFSRFSPTLAPWFTFRGSKVMEALGEVDSAEDCPSRAQA' A
#
# COMPACT_ATOMS: atom_id res chain seq x y z
N MET A 1 2.09 0.05 8.50
CA MET A 1 2.36 0.37 7.09
C MET A 1 3.59 1.24 7.04
N ASP A 2 4.37 1.10 5.98
CA ASP A 2 5.55 1.92 5.76
C ASP A 2 5.72 2.22 4.27
N VAL A 3 6.36 3.35 3.96
CA VAL A 3 6.72 3.73 2.59
C VAL A 3 8.23 3.79 2.53
N VAL A 4 8.81 2.84 1.83
CA VAL A 4 10.25 2.76 1.62
C VAL A 4 10.56 3.39 0.28
N ASP A 5 11.64 4.15 0.20
CA ASP A 5 12.11 4.67 -1.07
C ASP A 5 13.56 4.26 -1.36
N ASP A 6 13.84 4.07 -2.64
CA ASP A 6 15.16 3.70 -3.15
C ASP A 6 15.50 4.53 -4.39
N GLN A 7 16.75 4.94 -4.48
CA GLN A 7 17.25 5.71 -5.62
C GLN A 7 17.94 4.77 -6.59
N LEU A 8 17.29 4.49 -7.72
CA LEU A 8 17.82 3.60 -8.73
C LEU A 8 19.02 4.22 -9.43
N SER A 9 19.94 3.38 -9.91
CA SER A 9 21.11 3.79 -10.72
C SER A 9 20.74 4.53 -12.02
N THR A 10 19.48 4.41 -12.45
CA THR A 10 18.90 5.14 -13.58
C THR A 10 18.50 6.59 -13.25
N GLY A 11 18.64 7.02 -11.99
CA GLY A 11 18.26 8.36 -11.52
C GLY A 11 16.78 8.50 -11.14
N HIS A 12 15.98 7.44 -11.30
CA HIS A 12 14.59 7.41 -10.86
C HIS A 12 14.46 6.96 -9.40
N LYS A 13 13.66 7.68 -8.62
CA LYS A 13 13.31 7.30 -7.25
C LYS A 13 12.12 6.33 -7.29
N LEU A 14 12.29 5.16 -6.71
CA LEU A 14 11.24 4.17 -6.54
C LEU A 14 10.70 4.27 -5.12
N CYS A 15 9.39 4.38 -4.97
CA CYS A 15 8.71 4.32 -3.68
C CYS A 15 7.88 3.04 -3.62
N VAL A 16 8.05 2.27 -2.57
CA VAL A 16 7.31 1.02 -2.31
C VAL A 16 6.47 1.22 -1.06
N LEU A 17 5.15 1.19 -1.21
CA LEU A 17 4.24 1.09 -0.08
C LEU A 17 4.11 -0.37 0.34
N THR A 18 4.33 -0.60 1.63
CA THR A 18 4.21 -1.91 2.24
C THR A 18 3.17 -1.88 3.36
N MET A 19 2.19 -2.77 3.27
CA MET A 19 1.25 -3.08 4.33
C MET A 19 1.52 -4.51 4.79
N ILE A 20 1.82 -4.68 6.07
CA ILE A 20 2.02 -5.99 6.68
C ILE A 20 0.92 -6.18 7.70
N ASP A 21 0.16 -7.27 7.55
CA ASP A 21 -0.74 -7.72 8.60
C ASP A 21 0.10 -8.36 9.72
N THR A 22 -0.05 -7.82 10.92
CA THR A 22 0.83 -8.17 12.04
C THR A 22 0.53 -9.57 12.59
N PHE A 23 -0.71 -10.04 12.43
CA PHE A 23 -1.14 -11.33 12.95
C PHE A 23 -0.79 -12.49 12.03
N SER A 24 -1.02 -12.35 10.73
CA SER A 24 -0.73 -13.38 9.73
C SER A 24 0.68 -13.32 9.16
N ARG A 25 1.42 -12.21 9.38
CA ARG A 25 2.68 -11.89 8.69
C ARG A 25 2.55 -11.81 7.16
N PHE A 26 1.33 -11.82 6.64
CA PHE A 26 1.05 -11.63 5.23
C PHE A 26 1.14 -10.15 4.87
N SER A 27 1.51 -9.86 3.63
CA SER A 27 1.55 -8.48 3.12
C SER A 27 0.46 -8.31 2.05
N PRO A 28 -0.74 -7.81 2.44
CA PRO A 28 -1.85 -7.64 1.49
C PRO A 28 -1.59 -6.57 0.43
N THR A 29 -0.61 -5.69 0.64
CA THR A 29 -0.23 -4.65 -0.33
C THR A 29 1.29 -4.51 -0.41
N LEU A 30 1.81 -4.71 -1.62
CA LEU A 30 3.17 -4.40 -2.03
C LEU A 30 3.11 -3.64 -3.34
N ALA A 31 3.18 -2.32 -3.27
CA ALA A 31 2.88 -1.47 -4.41
C ALA A 31 4.05 -0.52 -4.72
N PRO A 32 4.79 -0.76 -5.82
CA PRO A 32 5.88 0.11 -6.27
C PRO A 32 5.38 1.23 -7.20
N TRP A 33 5.85 2.45 -6.97
CA TRP A 33 5.59 3.61 -7.83
C TRP A 33 6.82 4.51 -7.97
N PHE A 34 7.04 5.05 -9.17
CA PHE A 34 8.08 6.06 -9.41
C PHE A 34 7.71 7.45 -8.89
N THR A 35 6.43 7.68 -8.59
CA THR A 35 5.93 8.95 -8.07
C THR A 35 5.03 8.67 -6.88
N PHE A 36 5.43 9.11 -5.70
CA PHE A 36 4.62 8.98 -4.50
C PHE A 36 3.71 10.20 -4.32
N ARG A 37 2.41 9.95 -4.12
CA ARG A 37 1.41 10.93 -3.69
C ARG A 37 0.54 10.28 -2.63
N GLY A 38 0.06 11.05 -1.65
CA GLY A 38 -0.86 10.52 -0.63
C GLY A 38 -2.10 9.84 -1.21
N SER A 39 -2.56 10.27 -2.39
CA SER A 39 -3.67 9.62 -3.12
C SER A 39 -3.40 8.17 -3.48
N LYS A 40 -2.13 7.79 -3.71
CA LYS A 40 -1.74 6.40 -4.03
C LYS A 40 -1.90 5.47 -2.83
N VAL A 41 -1.74 5.99 -1.61
CA VAL A 41 -2.00 5.24 -0.39
C VAL A 41 -3.49 4.94 -0.26
N MET A 42 -4.34 5.93 -0.52
CA MET A 42 -5.81 5.76 -0.44
C MET A 42 -6.33 4.78 -1.49
N GLU A 43 -5.78 4.84 -2.72
CA GLU A 43 -6.09 3.89 -3.79
C GLU A 43 -5.75 2.45 -3.36
N ALA A 44 -4.56 2.23 -2.82
CA ALA A 44 -4.13 0.92 -2.34
C ALA A 44 -4.94 0.42 -1.13
N LEU A 45 -5.32 1.31 -0.22
CA LEU A 45 -6.21 0.98 0.90
C LEU A 45 -7.60 0.56 0.43
N GLY A 46 -8.17 1.26 -0.55
CA GLY A 46 -9.48 0.91 -1.11
C GLY A 46 -9.48 -0.44 -1.83
N GLU A 47 -8.36 -0.82 -2.45
CA GLU A 47 -8.18 -2.14 -3.06
C GLU A 47 -8.20 -3.25 -2.01
N VAL A 48 -7.46 -3.09 -0.91
CA VAL A 48 -7.46 -4.05 0.21
C VAL A 48 -8.84 -4.11 0.87
N ASP A 49 -9.47 -2.96 1.12
CA ASP A 49 -10.80 -2.87 1.72
C ASP A 49 -11.89 -3.56 0.87
N SER A 50 -11.71 -3.58 -0.46
CA SER A 50 -12.61 -4.28 -1.37
C SER A 50 -12.32 -5.77 -1.48
N ALA A 51 -11.07 -6.19 -1.26
CA ALA A 51 -10.65 -7.58 -1.30
C ALA A 51 -10.97 -8.31 0.02
N GLU A 52 -10.75 -7.64 1.14
CA GLU A 52 -11.04 -8.09 2.48
C GLU A 52 -12.41 -7.50 2.87
N ASP A 53 -13.51 -8.21 2.59
CA ASP A 53 -14.90 -7.81 2.89
C ASP A 53 -15.01 -7.05 4.23
N CYS A 54 -14.94 -5.72 4.17
CA CYS A 54 -14.59 -4.94 5.34
C CYS A 54 -15.81 -4.73 6.24
N PRO A 55 -15.79 -5.22 7.50
CA PRO A 55 -16.98 -5.26 8.34
C PRO A 55 -17.47 -3.88 8.79
N SER A 56 -16.63 -2.84 8.74
CA SER A 56 -17.05 -1.46 9.10
C SER A 56 -17.97 -0.80 8.06
N ARG A 57 -18.04 -1.33 6.83
CA ARG A 57 -18.93 -0.80 5.78
C ARG A 57 -20.36 -1.34 5.89
N ALA A 58 -20.57 -2.45 6.60
CA ALA A 58 -21.88 -3.05 6.83
C ALA A 58 -22.73 -2.36 7.91
N GLN A 59 -22.22 -1.29 8.54
CA GLN A 59 -22.87 -0.61 9.68
C GLN A 59 -23.20 0.88 9.42
N ALA A 60 -23.12 1.38 8.18
CA ALA A 60 -23.45 2.76 7.81
C ALA A 60 -24.73 2.85 6.98
#